data_AF-A0A945SDU0-F1
#
_entry.id   AF-A0A945SDU0-F1
#
_cell.length_a   1.000
_cell.length_b   1.000
_cell.length_c   1.000
_cell.angle_alpha   90.00
_cell.angle_beta   90.00
_cell.angle_gamma   90.00
#
_symmetry.space_group_name_H-M   'P 1'
#
loop_
_entity.id
_entity.type
_entity.pdbx_description
1 polymer ?
#
loop_
_entity_poly.entity_id
_entity_poly.type
_entity_poly.pdbx_seq_one_letter_code
_entity_poly.pdbx_strand_id
1 'polypeptide(L)'
;MALILGLPLKTPKWFLLVYAFFLGFFIDLFSGSLGFHSTATVLLAFIKPAISRISIPHNILGDYDKISMPKIGNKSFITYAFLLIIIHNTVLFSLEHLSFSFSIFAKIVSSSILTLVLILIMELFKNKKK
;
A
#
# COMPACT_ATOMS: atom_id res chain seq x y z
N MET A 1 -4.58 1.14 -3.48
CA MET A 1 -3.49 0.66 -2.60
C MET A 1 -3.39 -0.86 -2.49
N ALA A 2 -4.41 -1.59 -2.02
CA ALA A 2 -4.32 -3.04 -1.73
C ALA A 2 -3.84 -3.91 -2.91
N LEU A 3 -4.25 -3.59 -4.14
CA LEU A 3 -3.79 -4.27 -5.37
C LEU A 3 -2.27 -4.14 -5.59
N ILE A 4 -1.69 -2.98 -5.26
CA ILE A 4 -0.25 -2.70 -5.40
C ILE A 4 0.55 -3.53 -4.38
N LEU A 5 0.00 -3.71 -3.17
CA LEU A 5 0.60 -4.51 -2.11
C LEU A 5 0.76 -5.98 -2.49
N GLY A 6 -0.26 -6.56 -3.14
CA GLY A 6 -0.29 -7.99 -3.50
C GLY A 6 0.51 -8.38 -4.74
N LEU A 7 1.06 -7.42 -5.49
CA LEU A 7 1.90 -7.69 -6.67
C LEU A 7 3.25 -8.31 -6.26
N PRO A 8 3.82 -9.24 -7.06
CA PRO A 8 5.12 -9.85 -6.77
C PRO A 8 6.27 -8.84 -6.83
N LEU A 9 7.35 -9.14 -6.10
CA LEU A 9 8.51 -8.26 -5.92
C LEU A 9 9.33 -8.05 -7.20
N LYS A 10 9.44 -9.07 -8.06
CA LYS A 10 10.13 -8.97 -9.37
C LYS A 10 9.25 -8.44 -10.51
N THR A 11 8.17 -7.72 -10.22
CA THR A 11 7.49 -6.97 -11.27
C THR A 11 8.42 -5.87 -11.82
N PRO A 12 8.50 -5.69 -13.15
CA PRO A 12 9.41 -4.72 -13.71
C PRO A 12 8.95 -3.31 -13.30
N LYS A 13 9.88 -2.50 -12.76
CA LYS A 13 9.56 -1.25 -12.04
C LYS A 13 8.71 -0.27 -12.87
N TRP A 14 9.05 -0.11 -14.15
CA TRP A 14 8.30 0.74 -15.08
C TRP A 14 6.81 0.34 -15.18
N PHE A 15 6.51 -0.96 -15.30
CA PHE A 15 5.15 -1.49 -15.35
C PHE A 15 4.42 -1.25 -14.04
N LEU A 16 5.08 -1.48 -12.90
CA LEU A 16 4.50 -1.24 -11.58
C LEU A 16 4.08 0.24 -11.41
N LEU A 17 4.94 1.17 -11.84
CA LEU A 17 4.69 2.62 -11.76
C LEU A 17 3.53 3.03 -12.68
N VAL A 18 3.53 2.57 -13.93
CA VAL A 18 2.45 2.86 -14.89
C VAL A 18 1.12 2.27 -14.40
N TYR A 19 1.13 1.04 -13.91
CA TYR A 19 -0.05 0.39 -13.34
C TYR A 19 -0.58 1.14 -12.12
N ALA A 20 0.32 1.59 -11.22
CA ALA A 20 -0.06 2.38 -10.06
C ALA A 20 -0.67 3.72 -10.46
N PHE A 21 -0.08 4.41 -11.44
CA PHE A 21 -0.57 5.68 -11.97
C PHE A 21 -2.00 5.54 -12.50
N PHE A 22 -2.27 4.58 -13.39
CA PHE A 22 -3.62 4.38 -13.93
C PHE A 22 -4.62 4.03 -12.84
N LEU A 23 -4.26 3.14 -11.91
CA LEU A 23 -5.14 2.75 -10.82
C LEU A 23 -5.51 3.94 -9.92
N GLY A 24 -4.53 4.77 -9.57
CA GLY A 24 -4.78 6.01 -8.83
C GLY A 24 -5.56 7.05 -9.65
N PHE A 25 -5.25 7.19 -10.94
CA PHE A 25 -5.94 8.11 -11.84
C PHE A 25 -7.42 7.79 -12.01
N PHE A 26 -7.79 6.51 -12.11
CA PHE A 26 -9.19 6.11 -12.11
C PHE A 26 -9.90 6.54 -10.83
N ILE A 27 -9.27 6.36 -9.66
CA ILE A 27 -9.83 6.77 -8.37
C ILE A 27 -9.98 8.30 -8.30
N ASP A 28 -8.99 9.03 -8.80
CA ASP A 28 -9.00 10.49 -8.89
C ASP A 28 -10.19 10.99 -9.73
N LEU A 29 -10.47 10.34 -10.87
CA LEU A 29 -11.59 10.69 -11.73
C LEU A 29 -12.96 10.55 -11.04
N PHE A 30 -13.14 9.50 -10.23
CA PHE A 30 -14.40 9.25 -9.51
C PHE A 30 -14.52 10.06 -8.22
N SER A 31 -13.40 10.36 -7.55
CA SER A 31 -13.39 11.12 -6.30
C SER A 31 -13.51 12.63 -6.49
N GLY A 32 -13.40 13.12 -7.73
CA GLY A 32 -13.39 14.56 -8.04
C GLY A 32 -12.09 15.26 -7.63
N SER A 33 -11.11 14.51 -7.13
CA SER A 33 -9.78 15.00 -6.79
C SER A 33 -8.80 14.66 -7.91
N LEU A 34 -8.18 15.64 -8.55
CA LEU A 34 -7.26 15.40 -9.66
C LEU A 34 -5.83 15.14 -9.14
N GLY A 35 -5.36 13.90 -9.26
CA GLY A 35 -3.95 13.54 -9.12
C GLY A 35 -3.46 13.21 -7.70
N PHE A 36 -4.30 13.31 -6.67
CA PHE A 36 -3.89 13.02 -5.29
C PHE A 36 -3.65 11.53 -5.07
N HIS A 37 -4.60 10.68 -5.47
CA HIS A 37 -4.45 9.23 -5.35
C HIS A 37 -3.41 8.70 -6.32
N SER A 38 -3.33 9.25 -7.53
CA SER A 38 -2.30 8.90 -8.51
C SER A 38 -0.90 9.13 -7.96
N THR A 39 -0.63 10.32 -7.42
CA THR A 39 0.69 10.64 -6.83
C THR A 39 0.99 9.74 -5.64
N ALA A 40 0.04 9.58 -4.71
CA ALA A 40 0.23 8.77 -3.51
C ALA A 40 0.44 7.27 -3.83
N THR A 41 -0.21 6.74 -4.87
CA THR A 41 -0.07 5.32 -5.27
C THR A 41 1.20 5.05 -6.07
N VAL A 42 1.64 5.99 -6.92
CA VAL A 42 2.91 5.89 -7.65
C VAL A 42 4.10 5.96 -6.68
N LEU A 43 4.07 6.89 -5.73
CA LEU A 43 5.11 6.99 -4.70
C LEU A 43 5.17 5.74 -3.83
N LEU A 44 4.00 5.17 -3.49
CA LEU A 44 3.93 3.90 -2.80
C LEU A 44 4.57 2.76 -3.60
N ALA A 45 4.28 2.68 -4.90
CA ALA A 45 4.86 1.68 -5.81
C ALA A 45 6.39 1.82 -5.91
N PHE A 46 6.90 3.06 -5.90
CA PHE A 46 8.32 3.35 -5.89
C PHE A 46 9.02 2.91 -4.59
N ILE A 47 8.41 3.16 -3.42
CA ILE A 47 9.01 2.88 -2.10
C ILE A 47 8.83 1.40 -1.69
N LYS A 48 7.80 0.72 -2.20
CA LYS A 48 7.51 -0.70 -1.94
C LYS A 48 8.73 -1.63 -1.86
N PRO A 49 9.64 -1.68 -2.86
CA PRO A 49 10.82 -2.55 -2.80
C PRO A 49 11.77 -2.20 -1.66
N ALA A 50 11.89 -0.92 -1.28
CA ALA A 50 12.73 -0.50 -0.16
C ALA A 50 12.16 -0.98 1.18
N ILE A 51 10.85 -0.80 1.42
CA ILE A 51 10.18 -1.27 2.65
C ILE A 51 10.20 -2.79 2.72
N SER A 52 9.94 -3.47 1.60
CA SER A 52 10.02 -4.93 1.55
C SER A 52 11.40 -5.44 1.99
N ARG A 53 12.49 -4.75 1.62
CA ARG A 53 13.84 -5.15 2.02
C ARG A 53 14.11 -5.01 3.51
N ILE A 54 13.41 -4.08 4.18
CA ILE A 54 13.57 -3.81 5.62
C ILE A 54 12.65 -4.71 6.45
N SER A 55 11.41 -4.91 6.02
CA SER A 55 10.39 -5.61 6.80
C SER A 55 10.36 -7.13 6.57
N ILE A 56 10.83 -7.61 5.42
CA ILE A 56 10.77 -9.03 5.05
C ILE A 56 12.20 -9.60 5.07
N PRO A 57 12.49 -10.60 5.93
CA PRO A 57 13.77 -11.32 5.91
C PRO A 57 14.18 -11.77 4.49
N HIS A 58 15.48 -11.70 4.19
CA HIS A 58 16.02 -12.24 2.94
C HIS A 58 15.80 -13.77 2.87
N ASN A 59 15.50 -14.33 1.70
CA ASN A 59 15.26 -15.77 1.40
C ASN A 59 13.89 -16.41 1.73
N ILE A 60 12.87 -15.69 2.21
CA ILE A 60 11.52 -16.29 2.42
C ILE A 60 10.57 -16.17 1.21
N LEU A 61 10.87 -15.29 0.25
CA LEU A 61 10.06 -15.11 -0.95
C LEU A 61 10.85 -15.55 -2.18
N GLY A 62 10.28 -16.46 -2.96
CA GLY A 62 10.77 -16.76 -4.30
C GLY A 62 10.55 -15.59 -5.26
N ASP A 63 11.26 -15.60 -6.38
CA ASP A 63 11.25 -14.55 -7.40
C ASP A 63 9.85 -14.13 -7.87
N TYR A 64 8.92 -15.08 -8.00
CA TYR A 64 7.56 -14.84 -8.49
C TYR A 64 6.51 -14.85 -7.38
N ASP A 65 6.95 -14.88 -6.12
CA ASP A 65 6.04 -14.99 -5.00
C ASP A 65 5.31 -13.69 -4.72
N LYS A 66 3.98 -13.82 -4.61
CA LYS A 66 3.12 -12.75 -4.11
C LYS A 66 3.38 -12.56 -2.62
N ILE A 67 3.43 -11.30 -2.21
CA ILE A 67 3.53 -10.94 -0.79
C ILE A 67 2.20 -11.28 -0.14
N SER A 68 2.20 -12.31 0.69
CA SER A 68 1.00 -12.84 1.34
C SER A 68 1.31 -13.35 2.75
N MET A 69 0.34 -13.23 3.66
CA MET A 69 0.46 -13.68 5.07
C MET A 69 1.07 -15.09 5.22
N PRO A 70 0.60 -16.13 4.49
CA PRO A 70 1.15 -17.48 4.63
C PRO A 70 2.61 -17.63 4.18
N LYS A 71 3.16 -16.71 3.37
CA LYS A 71 4.52 -16.81 2.84
C LYS A 71 5.57 -16.08 3.68
N ILE A 72 5.24 -14.88 4.16
CA ILE A 72 6.17 -14.05 4.93
C ILE A 72 5.92 -14.06 6.44
N GLY A 73 4.84 -14.72 6.87
CA GLY A 73 4.40 -14.77 8.26
C GLY A 73 3.59 -13.55 8.67
N ASN A 74 2.66 -13.74 9.61
CA ASN A 74 1.73 -12.70 10.05
C ASN A 74 2.44 -11.44 10.58
N LYS A 75 3.51 -11.61 11.38
CA LYS A 75 4.24 -10.45 11.96
C LYS A 75 4.88 -9.59 10.87
N SER A 76 5.61 -10.18 9.93
CA SER A 76 6.27 -9.46 8.83
C SER A 76 5.28 -8.83 7.86
N PHE A 77 4.13 -9.50 7.61
CA PHE A 77 3.07 -8.92 6.77
C PHE A 77 2.44 -7.70 7.43
N ILE A 78 2.14 -7.77 8.73
CA ILE A 78 1.55 -6.65 9.47
C ILE A 78 2.49 -5.45 9.49
N THR A 79 3.77 -5.65 9.80
CA THR A 79 4.76 -4.55 9.83
C THR A 79 4.96 -3.92 8.44
N TYR A 80 5.06 -4.76 7.40
CA TYR A 80 5.16 -4.31 6.01
C TYR A 80 3.93 -3.51 5.56
N ALA A 81 2.72 -4.04 5.80
CA ALA A 81 1.48 -3.37 5.44
C ALA A 81 1.32 -2.05 6.20
N PHE A 82 1.58 -2.05 7.51
CA PHE A 82 1.46 -0.87 8.35
C PHE A 82 2.38 0.27 7.88
N LEU A 83 3.65 -0.01 7.61
CA LEU A 83 4.60 1.00 7.10
C LEU A 83 4.14 1.60 5.78
N LEU A 84 3.70 0.77 4.84
CA LEU A 84 3.18 1.23 3.56
C LEU A 84 1.93 2.10 3.72
N ILE A 85 0.98 1.68 4.56
CA ILE A 85 -0.29 2.39 4.80
C ILE A 85 -0.02 3.76 5.40
N ILE A 86 0.87 3.87 6.38
CA ILE A 86 1.23 5.15 6.98
C ILE A 86 1.78 6.09 5.91
N ILE A 87 2.79 5.66 5.15
CA ILE A 87 3.41 6.52 4.14
C ILE A 87 2.38 6.97 3.09
N HIS A 88 1.53 6.04 2.62
CA HIS A 88 0.50 6.35 1.64
C HIS A 88 -0.50 7.40 2.17
N ASN A 89 -1.04 7.18 3.37
CA ASN A 89 -2.01 8.12 3.96
C ASN A 89 -1.33 9.46 4.27
N THR A 90 -0.11 9.49 4.80
CA THR A 90 0.60 10.75 5.04
C THR A 90 0.73 11.57 3.76
N VAL A 91 1.09 10.94 2.64
CA VAL A 91 1.25 11.64 1.35
C VAL A 91 -0.11 12.08 0.80
N LEU A 92 -1.13 11.22 0.84
CA LEU A 92 -2.48 11.54 0.37
C LEU A 92 -3.06 12.75 1.12
N PHE A 93 -3.06 12.70 2.45
CA PHE A 93 -3.60 13.78 3.27
C PHE A 93 -2.76 15.06 3.20
N SER A 94 -1.44 14.96 3.01
CA SER A 94 -0.59 16.16 2.79
C SER A 94 -0.92 16.86 1.47
N LEU A 95 -1.29 16.10 0.42
CA LEU A 95 -1.71 16.66 -0.87
C LEU A 95 -3.14 17.21 -0.82
N GLU A 96 -4.03 16.52 -0.12
CA GLU A 96 -5.45 16.87 -0.05
C GLU A 96 -5.70 18.07 0.88
N HIS A 97 -5.02 18.11 2.02
CA HIS A 97 -5.13 19.18 2.99
C HIS A 97 -3.74 19.79 3.17
N LEU A 98 -3.43 20.84 2.41
CA LEU A 98 -2.16 21.60 2.50
C LEU A 98 -1.98 22.34 3.86
N SER A 99 -2.74 21.96 4.89
CA SER A 99 -2.72 22.52 6.23
C SER A 99 -2.46 21.42 7.25
N PHE A 100 -1.60 21.69 8.23
CA PHE A 100 -1.28 20.75 9.30
C PHE A 100 -2.14 21.05 10.53
N SER A 101 -3.35 20.49 10.59
CA SER A 101 -4.21 20.58 11.77
C SER A 101 -4.26 19.25 12.53
N PHE A 102 -4.48 19.32 13.85
CA PHE A 102 -4.62 18.13 14.69
C PHE A 102 -5.78 17.22 14.23
N SER A 103 -6.84 17.82 13.69
CA SER A 103 -7.98 17.09 13.11
C SER A 103 -7.58 16.23 11.90
N ILE A 104 -6.65 16.70 11.08
CA ILE A 104 -6.13 15.93 9.92
C ILE A 104 -5.27 14.78 10.40
N PHE A 105 -4.45 14.98 11.44
CA PHE A 105 -3.66 13.90 12.03
C PHE A 105 -4.55 12.76 12.56
N ALA A 106 -5.61 13.09 13.31
CA ALA A 106 -6.57 12.09 13.77
C ALA A 106 -7.25 11.35 12.60
N LYS A 107 -7.54 12.04 11.51
CA LYS A 107 -8.13 11.47 10.28
C LYS A 107 -7.15 10.52 9.57
N ILE A 108 -5.87 10.89 9.48
CA ILE A 108 -4.80 10.03 8.95
C ILE A 108 -4.69 8.73 9.74
N VAL A 109 -4.66 8.83 11.08
CA VAL A 109 -4.54 7.65 11.95
C VAL A 109 -5.77 6.75 11.83
N SER A 110 -6.98 7.33 11.87
CA SER A 110 -8.24 6.59 11.73
C SER A 110 -8.35 5.89 10.37
N SER A 111 -8.06 6.61 9.28
CA SER A 111 -8.04 6.06 7.91
C SER A 111 -7.01 4.94 7.77
N SER A 112 -5.83 5.11 8.36
CA SER A 112 -4.76 4.10 8.32
C SER A 112 -5.17 2.82 9.04
N ILE A 113 -5.79 2.94 10.23
CA ILE A 113 -6.29 1.79 10.99
C ILE A 113 -7.38 1.06 10.20
N LEU A 114 -8.34 1.79 9.64
CA LEU A 114 -9.42 1.20 8.85
C LEU A 114 -8.87 0.47 7.61
N THR A 115 -7.92 1.09 6.91
CA THR A 115 -7.28 0.49 5.73
C THR A 115 -6.50 -0.78 6.10
N LEU A 116 -5.80 -0.77 7.25
CA LEU A 116 -5.08 -1.93 7.77
C LEU A 116 -6.05 -3.09 8.05
N VAL A 117 -7.14 -2.82 8.78
CA VAL A 117 -8.17 -3.83 9.10
C VAL A 117 -8.75 -4.43 7.82
N LEU A 118 -9.07 -3.59 6.82
CA LEU A 118 -9.62 -4.05 5.54
C LEU A 118 -8.65 -4.98 4.79
N ILE A 119 -7.37 -4.62 4.74
CA ILE A 119 -6.32 -5.45 4.11
C ILE A 119 -6.17 -6.78 4.84
N LEU A 120 -6.18 -6.78 6.18
CA LEU A 120 -6.10 -8.01 6.98
C LEU A 120 -7.30 -8.92 6.71
N ILE A 121 -8.51 -8.36 6.65
CA ILE A 121 -9.73 -9.13 6.32
C ILE A 121 -9.59 -9.74 4.91
N MET A 122 -9.21 -8.95 3.90
CA MET A 122 -9.01 -9.45 2.53
C MET A 122 -7.99 -10.60 2.49
N GLU A 123 -6.90 -10.48 3.23
CA GLU A 123 -5.85 -11.50 3.27
C GLU A 123 -6.33 -12.78 3.98
N LEU A 124 -7.13 -12.65 5.05
CA LEU A 124 -7.75 -13.80 5.75
C LEU A 124 -8.73 -14.57 4.83
N PHE A 125 -9.56 -13.86 4.07
CA PHE A 125 -10.47 -14.48 3.10
C PHE A 125 -9.72 -15.18 1.96
N LYS A 126 -8.60 -14.60 1.52
CA LYS A 126 -7.74 -15.18 0.48
C LYS A 126 -6.97 -16.39 0.99
N ASN A 127 -6.61 -16.42 2.28
CA ASN A 127 -5.97 -17.57 2.92
C ASN A 127 -6.95 -18.73 3.13
N LYS A 128 -8.24 -18.48 3.40
CA LYS A 128 -9.26 -19.53 3.53
C LYS A 128 -9.60 -20.26 2.21
N LYS A 129 -9.29 -19.66 1.05
CA LYS A 129 -9.56 -20.26 -0.27
C LYS A 129 -8.40 -21.10 -0.81
N LYS A 130 -7.39 -21.39 0.02
CA LYS A 130 -6.25 -22.25 -0.28
C LYS A 130 -6.25 -23.43 0.66
#